data_AF-A0A949HYJ5-F1
#
_entry.id   AF-A0A949HYJ5-F1
#
_cell.length_a   1.000
_cell.length_b   1.000
_cell.length_c   1.000
_cell.angle_alpha   90.00
_cell.angle_beta   90.00
_cell.angle_gamma   90.00
#
_symmetry.space_group_name_H-M   'P 1'
#
loop_
_entity.id
_entity.type
_entity.pdbx_description
1 polymer ?
#
loop_
_entity_poly.entity_id
_entity_poly.type
_entity_poly.pdbx_seq_one_letter_code
_entity_poly.pdbx_strand_id
1 'polypeptide(L)'
;IERGEGISNALAKHPVFPSMVIRMLSAGEQTGNIDTMLERVSNFLDEEIETTLSGLMSLMEPMLIVVLGVIVGGMVVCMYLPIFNLGNIVSGNG
;
A
#
# COMPACT_ATOMS: atom_id res chain seq x y z
N ILE A 1 -35.94 8.42 16.48
CA ILE A 1 -35.35 9.38 17.44
C ILE A 1 -35.24 8.70 18.82
N GLU A 2 -34.63 7.51 18.92
CA GLU A 2 -34.95 6.63 20.07
C GLU A 2 -33.74 6.01 20.81
N ARG A 3 -32.53 6.44 20.51
CA ARG A 3 -31.37 6.22 21.40
C ARG A 3 -30.53 7.48 21.39
N GLY A 4 -30.48 8.20 22.51
CA GLY A 4 -29.63 9.39 22.70
C GLY A 4 -28.13 9.09 22.72
N GLU A 5 -27.67 8.06 22.00
CA GLU A 5 -26.25 7.84 21.76
C GLU A 5 -25.83 8.71 20.56
N GLY A 6 -24.91 9.64 20.79
CA GLY A 6 -24.39 10.49 19.72
C GLY A 6 -23.77 9.70 18.57
N ILE A 7 -23.77 10.27 17.37
CA ILE A 7 -23.27 9.64 16.13
C ILE A 7 -21.81 9.22 16.32
N SER A 8 -21.04 10.05 17.02
CA SER A 8 -19.66 9.77 17.42
C SER A 8 -19.51 8.48 18.24
N ASN A 9 -20.42 8.22 19.19
CA ASN A 9 -20.44 7.01 20.02
C ASN A 9 -20.88 5.76 19.24
N ALA A 10 -21.78 5.91 18.28
CA ALA A 10 -22.19 4.79 17.41
C ALA A 10 -21.02 4.33 16.52
N LEU A 11 -20.29 5.29 15.93
CA LEU A 11 -19.12 4.99 15.10
C LEU A 11 -17.93 4.50 15.92
N ALA A 12 -17.80 4.93 17.18
CA ALA A 12 -16.75 4.45 18.09
C ALA A 12 -16.83 2.95 18.42
N LYS A 13 -18.00 2.33 18.25
CA LYS A 13 -18.18 0.89 18.44
C LYS A 13 -17.56 0.06 17.30
N HIS A 14 -17.15 0.71 16.20
CA HIS A 14 -16.57 0.06 15.04
C HIS A 14 -15.05 0.32 14.96
N PRO A 15 -14.21 -0.73 14.98
CA PRO A 15 -12.74 -0.58 15.01
C PRO A 15 -12.15 -0.10 13.68
N VAL A 16 -12.96 -0.01 12.61
CA VAL A 16 -12.51 0.50 11.31
C VAL A 16 -12.38 2.02 11.29
N PHE A 17 -12.97 2.73 12.26
CA PHE A 17 -12.88 4.18 12.33
C PHE A 17 -11.71 4.60 13.24
N PRO A 18 -10.76 5.39 12.71
CA PRO A 18 -9.68 5.94 13.51
C PRO A 18 -10.23 6.79 14.67
N SER A 19 -9.52 6.76 15.81
CA SER A 19 -9.89 7.57 16.98
C SER A 19 -9.92 9.08 16.68
N MET A 20 -9.17 9.53 15.68
CA MET A 20 -9.19 10.92 15.20
C MET A 20 -10.55 11.28 14.57
N VAL A 21 -11.10 10.42 13.71
CA VAL A 21 -12.40 10.60 13.06
C VAL A 21 -13.53 10.70 14.10
N ILE A 22 -13.51 9.83 15.10
CA ILE A 22 -14.49 9.85 16.21
C ILE A 22 -14.43 11.19 16.98
N ARG A 23 -13.23 11.71 17.23
CA ARG A 23 -13.03 12.99 17.93
C ARG A 23 -13.52 14.18 17.10
N MET A 24 -13.27 14.18 15.80
CA MET A 24 -13.77 15.23 14.89
C MET A 24 -15.30 15.25 14.85
N LEU A 25 -15.91 14.07 14.78
CA LEU A 25 -17.36 13.94 14.79
C LEU A 25 -17.97 14.37 16.13
N SER A 26 -17.34 13.99 17.24
CA SER A 26 -17.77 14.41 18.58
C SER A 26 -17.71 15.94 18.75
N ALA A 27 -16.71 16.60 18.18
CA ALA A 27 -16.61 18.07 18.18
C ALA A 27 -17.68 18.71 17.27
N GLY A 28 -17.96 18.13 16.11
CA GLY A 28 -19.05 18.56 15.22
C GLY A 28 -20.42 18.43 15.86
N GLU A 29 -20.63 17.35 16.62
CA GLU A 29 -21.87 17.07 17.33
C GLU A 29 -22.11 18.04 18.49
N GLN A 30 -21.05 18.41 19.23
CA GLN A 30 -21.13 19.44 20.27
C GLN A 30 -21.37 20.86 19.73
N THR A 31 -20.91 21.15 18.51
CA THR A 31 -21.00 22.48 17.90
C THR A 31 -22.18 22.62 16.94
N GLY A 32 -22.95 21.55 16.70
CA GLY A 32 -24.05 21.51 15.74
C GLY A 32 -23.60 21.51 14.26
N ASN A 33 -22.32 21.33 13.98
CA ASN A 33 -21.71 21.38 12.64
C ASN A 33 -21.24 19.98 12.19
N ILE A 34 -22.11 18.98 12.33
CA ILE A 34 -21.78 17.58 11.99
C ILE A 34 -21.51 17.43 10.49
N ASP A 35 -22.27 18.11 9.64
CA ASP A 35 -22.13 18.03 8.18
C ASP A 35 -20.71 18.44 7.73
N THR A 36 -20.22 19.57 8.24
CA THR A 36 -18.85 20.04 7.95
C THR A 36 -17.78 19.12 8.50
N MET A 37 -18.01 18.49 9.67
CA MET A 37 -17.05 17.53 10.21
C MET A 37 -17.04 16.21 9.43
N LEU A 38 -18.19 15.76 8.92
CA LEU A 38 -18.27 14.59 8.04
C LEU A 38 -17.50 14.82 6.73
N GLU A 39 -17.62 16.02 6.14
CA GLU A 39 -16.86 16.39 4.96
C GLU A 39 -15.34 16.34 5.21
N ARG A 40 -14.88 16.88 6.36
CA ARG A 40 -13.47 16.80 6.75
C ARG A 40 -12.99 15.37 7.01
N VAL A 41 -13.85 14.54 7.59
CA VAL A 41 -13.54 13.11 7.80
C VAL A 41 -13.38 12.40 6.46
N SER A 42 -14.24 12.67 5.47
CA SER A 42 -14.11 12.10 4.13
C SER A 42 -12.77 12.48 3.51
N ASN A 43 -12.44 13.77 3.49
CA ASN A 43 -11.19 14.26 2.92
C ASN A 43 -9.96 13.64 3.60
N PHE A 44 -10.00 13.51 4.94
CA PHE A 44 -8.92 12.87 5.70
C PHE A 44 -8.73 11.39 5.32
N LEU A 45 -9.83 10.64 5.19
CA LEU A 45 -9.77 9.23 4.81
C LEU A 45 -9.27 9.07 3.37
N ASP A 46 -9.70 9.93 2.44
CA ASP A 46 -9.22 9.92 1.06
C ASP A 46 -7.71 10.19 0.99
N GLU A 47 -7.20 11.17 1.74
CA GLU A 47 -5.76 11.47 1.85
C GLU A 47 -4.96 10.30 2.45
N GLU A 48 -5.50 9.64 3.49
CA GLU A 48 -4.85 8.49 4.12
C GLU A 48 -4.79 7.28 3.17
N ILE A 49 -5.86 7.06 2.40
CA ILE A 49 -5.93 6.03 1.35
C ILE A 49 -4.91 6.33 0.25
N GLU A 50 -4.85 7.57 -0.26
CA GLU A 50 -3.91 7.98 -1.31
C GLU A 50 -2.45 7.81 -0.85
N THR A 51 -2.13 8.25 0.37
CA THR A 51 -0.79 8.11 0.95
C THR A 51 -0.39 6.64 1.07
N THR A 52 -1.31 5.79 1.53
CA THR A 52 -1.07 4.35 1.67
C THR A 52 -0.85 3.70 0.30
N LEU A 53 -1.70 4.01 -0.68
CA LEU A 53 -1.59 3.50 -2.04
C LEU A 53 -0.26 3.94 -2.69
N SER A 54 0.10 5.21 -2.55
CA SER A 54 1.35 5.75 -3.09
C SER A 54 2.57 5.04 -2.49
N GLY A 55 2.58 4.84 -1.17
CA GLY A 55 3.65 4.09 -0.49
C GLY A 55 3.75 2.63 -0.95
N LEU A 56 2.61 1.95 -1.13
CA LEU A 56 2.58 0.58 -1.65
C LEU A 56 3.07 0.51 -3.09
N MET A 57 2.62 1.42 -3.97
CA MET A 57 3.05 1.48 -5.36
C MET A 57 4.54 1.79 -5.50
N SER A 58 5.08 2.67 -4.66
CA SER A 58 6.51 3.02 -4.66
C SER A 58 7.43 1.82 -4.39
N LEU A 59 6.97 0.85 -3.60
CA LEU A 59 7.71 -0.40 -3.36
C LEU A 59 7.49 -1.47 -4.44
N MET A 60 6.35 -1.44 -5.14
CA MET A 60 6.07 -2.38 -6.22
C MET A 60 6.98 -2.18 -7.43
N GLU A 61 7.28 -0.92 -7.79
CA GLU A 61 8.16 -0.59 -8.92
C GLU A 61 9.56 -1.24 -8.83
N PRO A 62 10.34 -1.07 -7.74
CA PRO A 62 11.65 -1.71 -7.62
C PRO A 62 11.55 -3.24 -7.55
N MET A 63 10.48 -3.79 -6.96
CA MET A 63 10.28 -5.25 -6.91
C MET A 63 10.16 -5.83 -8.33
N LEU A 64 9.39 -5.19 -9.21
CA LEU A 64 9.23 -5.62 -10.60
C LEU A 64 10.57 -5.58 -11.36
N ILE A 65 11.37 -4.53 -11.15
CA ILE A 65 12.70 -4.40 -11.77
C ILE A 65 13.64 -5.50 -11.30
N VAL A 66 13.64 -5.84 -10.00
CA VAL A 66 14.46 -6.93 -9.45
C VAL A 66 14.05 -8.28 -10.06
N VAL A 67 12.75 -8.57 -10.11
CA VAL A 67 12.25 -9.82 -10.71
C VAL A 67 12.63 -9.91 -12.19
N LEU A 68 12.44 -8.84 -12.95
CA LEU A 68 12.85 -8.77 -14.36
C LEU A 68 14.37 -8.97 -14.51
N GLY A 69 15.16 -8.32 -13.65
CA GLY A 69 16.61 -8.44 -13.63
C GLY A 69 17.09 -9.87 -13.35
N VAL A 70 16.44 -10.57 -12.43
CA VAL A 70 16.74 -11.99 -12.14
C VAL A 70 16.38 -12.88 -13.34
N ILE A 71 15.23 -12.65 -13.98
CA ILE A 71 14.81 -13.42 -15.15
C ILE A 71 15.78 -13.21 -16.31
N VAL A 72 16.10 -11.95 -16.65
CA VAL A 72 17.02 -11.62 -17.74
C VAL A 72 18.45 -12.06 -17.41
N GLY A 73 18.92 -11.80 -16.19
CA GLY A 73 20.24 -12.22 -15.74
C GLY A 73 20.40 -13.74 -15.76
N GLY A 74 19.40 -14.47 -15.28
CA GLY A 74 19.35 -15.93 -15.35
C GLY A 74 19.39 -16.44 -16.78
N MET A 75 18.62 -15.84 -17.69
CA MET A 75 18.66 -16.19 -19.12
C MET A 75 20.05 -16.00 -19.72
N VAL A 76 20.73 -14.88 -19.43
CA VAL A 76 22.09 -14.63 -19.91
C VAL A 76 23.06 -15.68 -19.37
N VAL A 77 23.05 -15.96 -18.06
CA VAL A 77 23.93 -16.98 -17.47
C VAL A 77 23.69 -18.36 -18.12
N CYS A 78 22.43 -18.75 -18.30
CA CYS A 78 22.07 -19.99 -18.99
C CYS A 78 22.58 -20.06 -20.44
N MET A 79 22.70 -18.93 -21.13
CA MET A 79 23.23 -18.87 -22.50
C MET A 79 24.76 -18.94 -22.53
N TYR A 80 25.45 -18.32 -21.57
CA TYR A 80 26.92 -18.27 -21.54
C TYR A 80 27.58 -19.54 -20.99
N LEU A 81 26.97 -20.18 -19.99
CA LEU A 81 27.49 -21.40 -19.37
C LEU A 81 27.76 -22.55 -20.39
N PRO A 82 26.87 -22.86 -21.35
CA PRO A 82 27.16 -23.87 -22.36
C PRO A 82 28.29 -23.46 -23.31
N ILE A 83 28.40 -22.17 -23.66
CA ILE A 83 29.52 -21.67 -24.49
C ILE A 83 30.86 -21.87 -23.76
N PHE A 84 30.90 -21.59 -22.46
CA PHE A 84 32.09 -21.80 -21.64
C PHE A 84 32.47 -23.28 -21.53
N ASN A 85 31.48 -24.16 -21.34
CA ASN A 85 31.70 -25.60 -21.33
C ASN A 85 32.18 -26.13 -22.69
N LEU A 86 31.64 -25.61 -23.80
CA LEU A 86 32.10 -25.92 -25.16
C LEU A 86 33.57 -25.48 -25.38
N GLY A 87 33.98 -24.33 -24.84
CA GLY A 87 35.37 -23.88 -24.87
C GLY A 87 36.31 -24.83 -24.10
N ASN A 88 35.89 -25.32 -22.94
CA ASN A 88 36.69 -26.24 -22.13
C ASN A 88 36.86 -27.62 -22.78
N ILE A 89 35.81 -28.18 -23.42
CA ILE A 89 35.93 -29.46 -24.15
C ILE A 89 36.78 -29.35 -25.42
N VAL A 90 36.79 -28.18 -26.08
CA VAL A 90 37.64 -27.94 -27.26
C VAL A 90 39.10 -27.70 -26.87
N SER A 91 39.36 -27.05 -25.73
CA SER A 91 40.71 -26.80 -25.21
C SER A 91 41.31 -28.01 -24.48
N GLY A 92 40.48 -28.92 -23.95
CA GLY A 92 40.89 -30.08 -23.16
C GLY A 92 41.24 -31.36 -23.93
N ASN A 93 41.31 -31.30 -25.27
CA ASN A 93 41.68 -32.46 -26.10
C ASN A 93 42.80 -32.12 -27.10
N GLY A 94 43.88 -31.54 -26.56
CA GLY A 94 45.20 -31.35 -27.19
C GLY A 94 46.29 -31.56 -26.15
#